data_AF-A0A2H9QA77-F1
#
_entry.id   AF-A0A2H9QA77-F1
#
_cell.length_a   1.000
_cell.length_b   1.000
_cell.length_c   1.000
_cell.angle_alpha   90.00
_cell.angle_beta   90.00
_cell.angle_gamma   90.00
#
_symmetry.space_group_name_H-M   'P 1'
#
loop_
_entity.id
_entity.type
_entity.pdbx_description
1 polymer ?
#
loop_
_entity_poly.entity_id
_entity_poly.type
_entity_poly.pdbx_seq_one_letter_code
_entity_poly.pdbx_strand_id
1 'polypeptide(L)' 'GIGSKGRLAEIKRAISSVPEVKSYHKLRARTVAGKLMVDLHLHLPENYTLKHGHEVAVKVKYEIMKVVADVK' A
#
# COMPACT_ATOMS: atom_id res chain seq x y z
N GLY A 1 6.28 3.51 21.92
CA GLY A 1 6.24 4.08 20.56
C GLY A 1 5.73 3.02 19.60
N ILE A 2 4.82 3.37 18.68
CA ILE A 2 4.18 2.40 17.78
C ILE A 2 5.28 1.77 16.90
N GLY A 3 5.75 0.57 17.28
CA GLY A 3 6.86 -0.11 16.61
C GLY A 3 6.54 -0.50 15.17
N SER A 4 7.50 -1.13 14.49
CA SER A 4 7.37 -1.60 13.10
C SER A 4 6.09 -2.42 12.82
N LYS A 5 5.63 -3.21 13.81
CA LYS A 5 4.39 -3.99 13.73
C LYS A 5 3.13 -3.12 13.62
N GLY A 6 3.06 -1.99 14.32
CA GLY A 6 1.89 -1.12 14.30
C GLY A 6 1.72 -0.41 12.96
N ARG A 7 2.82 0.13 12.41
CA ARG A 7 2.84 0.73 11.07
C ARG A 7 2.45 -0.26 9.98
N LEU A 8 2.93 -1.51 10.06
CA LEU A 8 2.54 -2.54 9.10
C LEU A 8 1.03 -2.83 9.16
N ALA A 9 0.42 -2.82 10.34
CA ALA A 9 -1.02 -3.01 10.49
C ALA A 9 -1.82 -1.84 9.89
N GLU A 10 -1.35 -0.59 10.03
CA GLU A 10 -1.94 0.60 9.40
C GLU A 10 -1.88 0.53 7.88
N ILE A 11 -0.72 0.14 7.32
CA ILE A 11 -0.56 -0.06 5.88
C ILE A 11 -1.55 -1.09 5.35
N LYS A 12 -1.71 -2.23 6.04
CA LYS A 12 -2.69 -3.26 5.65
C LYS A 12 -4.12 -2.71 5.66
N ARG A 13 -4.50 -1.95 6.68
CA ARG A 13 -5.83 -1.31 6.75
C ARG A 13 -6.05 -0.31 5.62
N ALA A 14 -5.04 0.49 5.28
CA ALA A 14 -5.10 1.43 4.17
C ALA A 14 -5.20 0.74 2.79
N ILE A 15 -4.57 -0.41 2.61
CA ILE A 15 -4.74 -1.20 1.37
C ILE A 15 -6.17 -1.76 1.30
N SER A 16 -6.68 -2.31 2.41
CA SER A 16 -8.03 -2.88 2.49
C SER A 16 -9.16 -1.86 2.39
N SER A 17 -8.90 -0.56 2.59
CA SER A 17 -9.91 0.49 2.43
C SER A 17 -10.14 0.90 0.97
N VAL A 18 -9.35 0.39 0.02
CA VAL A 18 -9.52 0.65 -1.42
C VAL A 18 -10.36 -0.47 -2.04
N PRO A 19 -11.65 -0.24 -2.34
CA PRO A 19 -12.57 -1.29 -2.78
C PRO A 19 -12.21 -1.91 -4.13
N GLU A 20 -11.44 -1.22 -4.96
CA GLU A 20 -10.96 -1.71 -6.25
C GLU A 20 -9.89 -2.81 -6.13
N VAL A 21 -9.29 -2.97 -4.94
CA VAL A 21 -8.27 -4.00 -4.68
C VAL A 21 -8.94 -5.32 -4.35
N LYS A 22 -8.80 -6.31 -5.23
CA LYS A 22 -9.31 -7.67 -5.00
C LYS A 22 -8.51 -8.40 -3.91
N SER A 23 -7.18 -8.30 -4.00
CA SER A 23 -6.25 -8.81 -2.98
C SER A 23 -4.84 -8.26 -3.21
N TYR A 24 -3.91 -8.60 -2.33
CA TYR A 24 -2.47 -8.40 -2.55
C TYR A 24 -1.73 -9.64 -2.04
N HIS A 25 -0.68 -10.07 -2.73
CA HIS A 25 0.08 -11.27 -2.34
C HIS A 25 1.47 -10.97 -1.80
N LYS A 26 1.95 -9.73 -1.96
CA LYS A 26 3.27 -9.30 -1.49
C LYS A 26 3.20 -7.90 -0.92
N LEU A 27 3.51 -7.77 0.36
CA LEU A 27 3.71 -6.51 1.06
C LEU A 27 5.03 -6.60 1.82
N ARG A 28 6.01 -5.79 1.44
CA ARG A 28 7.30 -5.69 2.13
C ARG A 28 7.49 -4.26 2.59
N ALA A 29 7.79 -4.07 3.86
CA ALA A 29 8.07 -2.77 4.45
C ALA A 29 9.45 -2.83 5.13
N ARG A 30 10.35 -1.92 4.77
CA ARG A 30 11.71 -1.85 5.33
C ARG A 30 12.12 -0.41 5.58
N THR A 31 12.83 -0.16 6.67
CA THR A 31 13.39 1.16 6.94
C THR A 31 14.73 1.30 6.24
N VAL A 32 14.88 2.31 5.39
CA VAL A 32 16.13 2.66 4.71
C VAL A 32 16.39 4.15 4.94
N ALA A 33 17.54 4.48 5.53
CA ALA A 33 17.91 5.86 5.88
C ALA A 33 16.80 6.63 6.64
N GLY A 34 16.16 5.97 7.61
CA GLY A 34 15.08 6.57 8.41
C GLY A 34 13.72 6.72 7.69
N LYS A 35 13.60 6.25 6.44
CA LYS A 35 12.36 6.27 5.64
C LYS A 35 11.80 4.86 5.52
N LEU A 36 10.48 4.71 5.51
CA LEU A 36 9.85 3.43 5.24
C LEU A 36 9.67 3.22 3.73
N MET A 37 10.37 2.25 3.16
CA MET A 37 10.15 1.82 1.79
C MET A 37 9.15 0.66 1.76
N VAL A 38 8.14 0.77 0.89
CA VAL A 38 7.07 -0.23 0.76
C VAL A 38 7.00 -0.76 -0.67
N ASP A 39 7.19 -2.07 -0.82
CA ASP A 39 6.92 -2.80 -2.07
C ASP A 39 5.59 -3.55 -1.95
N LEU A 40 4.66 -3.30 -2.88
CA LEU A 40 3.32 -3.86 -2.86
C LEU A 40 2.95 -4.40 -4.24
N HIS A 41 2.46 -5.65 -4.30
CA HIS A 41 1.88 -6.25 -5.50
C HIS A 41 0.36 -6.41 -5.31
N LEU A 42 -0.41 -5.68 -6.11
CA LEU A 42 -1.88 -5.73 -6.11
C LEU A 42 -2.38 -6.78 -7.11
N HIS A 43 -3.47 -7.44 -6.76
CA HIS A 43 -4.32 -8.16 -7.69
C HIS A 43 -5.58 -7.34 -7.93
N LEU A 44 -5.84 -7.06 -9.20
CA LEU A 44 -6.99 -6.30 -9.68
C LEU A 44 -7.84 -7.19 -10.59
N PRO A 45 -9.12 -6.86 -10.83
CA PRO A 45 -9.94 -7.54 -11.83
C PRO A 45 -9.29 -7.55 -13.22
N GLU A 46 -9.38 -8.67 -13.93
CA GLU A 46 -8.73 -8.87 -15.24
C GLU A 46 -9.29 -7.96 -16.35
N ASN A 47 -10.52 -7.46 -16.17
CA ASN A 47 -11.16 -6.53 -17.10
C ASN A 47 -10.70 -5.08 -16.92
N TYR A 48 -9.81 -4.79 -15.98
CA TYR A 48 -9.25 -3.44 -15.80
C TYR A 48 -8.23 -3.13 -16.89
N THR A 49 -8.33 -1.95 -17.47
CA THR A 49 -7.28 -1.44 -18.36
C THR A 49 -6.00 -1.15 -17.59
N LEU A 50 -4.85 -1.13 -18.27
CA LEU A 50 -3.57 -0.75 -17.66
C LEU A 50 -3.64 0.63 -16.99
N LYS A 51 -4.33 1.59 -17.63
CA LYS A 51 -4.55 2.93 -17.08
C LYS A 51 -5.31 2.87 -15.75
N HIS A 52 -6.40 2.11 -15.71
CA HIS A 52 -7.18 1.98 -14.49
C HIS A 52 -6.40 1.25 -13.38
N GLY A 53 -5.63 0.21 -13.74
CA GLY A 53 -4.73 -0.44 -12.81
C GLY A 53 -3.68 0.50 -12.20
N HIS A 54 -3.11 1.41 -13.01
CA HIS A 54 -2.22 2.46 -12.52
C HIS A 54 -2.93 3.42 -11.56
N GLU A 55 -4.14 3.87 -11.89
CA GLU A 55 -4.94 4.75 -11.02
C GLU A 55 -5.22 4.10 -9.65
N VAL A 56 -5.57 2.81 -9.62
CA VAL A 56 -5.76 2.06 -8.37
C VAL A 56 -4.46 1.99 -7.58
N ALA A 57 -3.32 1.71 -8.22
CA ALA A 57 -2.03 1.67 -7.55
C ALA A 57 -1.65 3.04 -6.93
N VAL A 58 -1.92 4.13 -7.64
CA VAL A 58 -1.72 5.50 -7.16
C VAL A 58 -2.63 5.79 -5.97
N LYS A 59 -3.91 5.41 -6.05
CA LYS A 59 -4.88 5.56 -4.94
C LYS A 59 -4.42 4.81 -3.69
N VAL A 60 -4.01 3.56 -3.81
CA VAL A 60 -3.48 2.75 -2.69
C VAL A 60 -2.25 3.43 -2.07
N LYS A 61 -1.33 3.94 -2.89
CA LYS A 61 -0.18 4.71 -2.39
C LYS A 61 -0.64 5.91 -1.54
N TYR A 62 -1.61 6.69 -2.02
CA TYR A 62 -2.11 7.83 -1.26
C TYR A 62 -2.77 7.43 0.07
N GLU A 63 -3.55 6.35 0.11
CA GLU A 63 -4.13 5.86 1.36
C GLU A 63 -3.05 5.44 2.37
N ILE A 64 -1.96 4.81 1.90
CA ILE A 64 -0.82 4.46 2.77
C ILE A 64 -0.12 5.72 3.30
N MET A 65 0.11 6.72 2.46
CA MET A 65 0.78 7.96 2.84
C MET A 65 -0.01 8.77 3.89
N LYS A 66 -1.33 8.64 3.94
CA LYS A 66 -2.17 9.30 4.97
C LYS A 66 -1.94 8.73 6.37
N VAL A 67 -1.59 7.44 6.47
CA VAL A 67 -1.43 6.75 7.76
C VAL A 67 0.03 6.60 8.18
N VAL A 68 0.98 6.69 7.25
CA VAL A 68 2.43 6.60 7.53
C VAL A 68 3.18 7.74 6.83
N ALA A 69 3.54 8.76 7.59
CA ALA A 69 4.14 10.00 7.07
C ALA A 69 5.57 9.84 6.50
N ASP A 70 6.31 8.81 6.91
CA ASP A 70 7.69 8.56 6.47
C ASP A 70 7.82 7.55 5.32
N VAL A 71 6.69 7.18 4.68
CA VAL A 71 6.67 6.23 3.56
C VAL A 71 7.17 6.90 2.26
N LYS A 72 7.95 6.17 1.46
CA LYS A 72 8.42 6.63 0.14
C LYS A 72 8.15 5.60 -0.95
#